data_AF-A0A382HY40-F1
#
_entry.id   AF-A0A382HY40-F1
#
_cell.length_a   1.000
_cell.length_b   1.000
_cell.length_c   1.000
_cell.angle_alpha   90.00
_cell.angle_beta   90.00
_cell.angle_gamma   90.00
#
_symmetry.space_group_name_H-M   'P 1'
#
loop_
_entity.id
_entity.type
_entity.pdbx_description
1 polymer ?
#
loop_
_entity_poly.entity_id
_entity_poly.type
_entity_poly.pdbx_seq_one_letter_code
_entity_poly.pdbx_strand_id
1 'polypeptide(L)'
;MSFNSIPSFSMSRIEDRDHATIEELKLALMTHGFFTITDHGISDDVLTSSYSVSKEFFALPEDIKNSYAHPEKAGARGYTPYGKETALGETTADLKEFWHHGPIVDKLFDPRIEKNIEVKEIENFNSQFDILFSQLNNLGLKVLRSIALILGKKDNFFNDWVIKGNSLLRLIHYPPVSDPSNILRARAHGDINLVTLLVGAEKSGLEVKNPNGKWIPIAAKSKS
;
A
#
# COMPACT_ATOMS: atom_id res chain seq x y z
N MET A 1 -16.75 -6.57 -19.39
CA MET A 1 -15.91 -5.41 -19.01
C MET A 1 -14.89 -5.12 -20.10
N SER A 2 -14.52 -3.84 -20.27
CA SER A 2 -13.46 -3.43 -21.19
C SER A 2 -12.09 -3.64 -20.55
N PHE A 3 -11.14 -4.24 -21.26
CA PHE A 3 -9.72 -4.35 -20.84
C PHE A 3 -8.99 -3.00 -20.79
N ASN A 4 -9.70 -1.88 -20.85
CA ASN A 4 -9.15 -0.53 -20.92
C ASN A 4 -9.52 0.33 -19.70
N SER A 5 -10.16 -0.25 -18.68
CA SER A 5 -10.56 0.47 -17.47
C SER A 5 -10.45 -0.44 -16.24
N ILE A 6 -9.97 0.10 -15.13
CA ILE A 6 -9.98 -0.59 -13.84
C ILE A 6 -11.37 -0.40 -13.20
N PRO A 7 -12.10 -1.47 -12.84
CA PRO A 7 -13.42 -1.37 -12.26
C PRO A 7 -13.35 -0.97 -10.77
N SER A 8 -14.43 -0.35 -10.30
CA SER A 8 -14.62 0.04 -8.91
C SER A 8 -15.79 -0.71 -8.30
N PHE A 9 -15.60 -1.23 -7.10
CA PHE A 9 -16.60 -2.01 -6.38
C PHE A 9 -16.85 -1.45 -4.98
N SER A 10 -18.10 -1.44 -4.55
CA SER A 10 -18.45 -1.14 -3.16
C SER A 10 -18.08 -2.33 -2.28
N MET A 11 -17.37 -2.10 -1.18
CA MET A 11 -17.03 -3.16 -0.23
C MET A 11 -18.28 -3.81 0.36
N SER A 12 -19.35 -3.02 0.59
CA SER A 12 -20.63 -3.54 1.10
C SER A 12 -21.24 -4.59 0.15
N ARG A 13 -21.29 -4.30 -1.16
CA ARG A 13 -21.79 -5.24 -2.18
C ARG A 13 -20.94 -6.52 -2.28
N ILE A 14 -19.63 -6.39 -2.09
CA ILE A 14 -18.73 -7.55 -2.03
C ILE A 14 -19.04 -8.40 -0.79
N GLU A 15 -19.23 -7.79 0.38
CA GLU A 15 -19.57 -8.48 1.63
C GLU A 15 -20.95 -9.15 1.58
N ASP A 16 -21.92 -8.51 0.91
CA ASP A 16 -23.25 -9.05 0.63
C ASP A 16 -23.25 -10.19 -0.42
N ARG A 17 -22.07 -10.49 -1.00
CA ARG A 17 -21.89 -11.50 -2.05
C ARG A 17 -22.81 -11.26 -3.25
N ASP A 18 -23.03 -10.00 -3.61
CA ASP A 18 -23.82 -9.63 -4.78
C ASP A 18 -23.25 -10.31 -6.02
N HIS A 19 -24.05 -11.17 -6.67
CA HIS A 19 -23.58 -12.07 -7.72
C HIS A 19 -22.92 -11.32 -8.88
N ALA A 20 -23.50 -10.20 -9.32
CA ALA A 20 -22.93 -9.39 -10.39
C ALA A 20 -21.57 -8.81 -9.98
N THR A 21 -21.47 -8.26 -8.77
CA THR A 21 -20.22 -7.72 -8.23
C THR A 21 -19.13 -8.78 -8.12
N ILE A 22 -19.45 -9.99 -7.67
CA ILE A 22 -18.48 -11.08 -7.52
C ILE A 22 -17.96 -11.58 -8.87
N GLU A 23 -18.83 -11.75 -9.87
CA GLU A 23 -18.41 -12.16 -11.22
C GLU A 23 -17.54 -11.09 -11.89
N GLU A 24 -17.86 -9.82 -11.70
CA GLU A 24 -17.05 -8.71 -12.19
C GLU A 24 -15.70 -8.60 -11.47
N LEU A 25 -15.67 -8.77 -10.16
CA LEU A 25 -14.43 -8.80 -9.37
C LEU A 25 -13.53 -9.96 -9.80
N LYS A 26 -14.11 -11.15 -10.02
CA LYS A 26 -13.40 -12.31 -10.57
C LYS A 26 -12.77 -12.00 -11.93
N LEU A 27 -13.53 -11.36 -12.81
CA LEU A 27 -13.02 -10.95 -14.12
C LEU A 27 -11.87 -9.94 -13.98
N ALA A 28 -11.98 -8.95 -13.10
CA ALA A 28 -10.93 -7.96 -12.85
C ALA A 28 -9.62 -8.63 -12.38
N LEU A 29 -9.73 -9.57 -11.43
CA LEU A 29 -8.60 -10.33 -10.89
C LEU A 29 -7.94 -11.22 -11.94
N MET A 30 -8.72 -11.90 -12.80
CA MET A 30 -8.20 -12.79 -13.85
C MET A 30 -7.60 -12.05 -15.05
N THR A 31 -7.89 -10.76 -15.22
CA THR A 31 -7.48 -10.01 -16.41
C THR A 31 -6.32 -9.07 -16.14
N HIS A 32 -6.46 -8.11 -15.25
CA HIS A 32 -5.40 -7.15 -14.91
C HIS A 32 -4.92 -7.26 -13.47
N GLY A 33 -5.62 -7.99 -12.59
CA GLY A 33 -5.18 -8.18 -11.20
C GLY A 33 -5.37 -6.96 -10.29
N PHE A 34 -6.12 -5.97 -10.75
CA PHE A 34 -6.33 -4.68 -10.06
C PHE A 34 -7.81 -4.33 -10.02
N PHE A 35 -8.25 -3.63 -8.97
CA PHE A 35 -9.58 -3.03 -8.87
C PHE A 35 -9.53 -1.94 -7.80
N THR A 36 -10.52 -1.05 -7.78
CA THR A 36 -10.68 -0.06 -6.71
C THR A 36 -11.85 -0.44 -5.81
N ILE A 37 -11.78 -0.04 -4.54
CA ILE A 37 -12.81 -0.31 -3.53
C ILE A 37 -13.35 1.03 -3.01
N THR A 38 -14.68 1.16 -2.96
CA THR A 38 -15.39 2.25 -2.26
C THR A 38 -16.11 1.70 -1.03
N ASP A 39 -16.64 2.57 -0.16
CA ASP A 39 -17.39 2.16 1.03
C ASP A 39 -16.59 1.21 1.93
N HIS A 40 -15.26 1.36 1.97
CA HIS A 40 -14.34 0.42 2.61
C HIS A 40 -14.34 0.48 4.16
N GLY A 41 -14.98 1.49 4.73
CA GLY A 41 -15.18 1.63 6.18
C GLY A 41 -14.04 2.27 6.97
N ILE A 42 -12.88 2.52 6.34
CA ILE A 42 -11.83 3.38 6.93
C ILE A 42 -12.30 4.84 6.91
N SER A 43 -12.34 5.47 8.08
CA SER A 43 -12.74 6.88 8.20
C SER A 43 -11.79 7.82 7.46
N ASP A 44 -12.36 8.81 6.78
CA ASP A 44 -11.62 9.90 6.13
C ASP A 44 -10.72 10.67 7.11
N ASP A 45 -11.07 10.74 8.40
CA ASP A 45 -10.26 11.39 9.43
C ASP A 45 -8.97 10.61 9.71
N VAL A 46 -9.01 9.27 9.67
CA VAL A 46 -7.83 8.42 9.84
C VAL A 46 -6.88 8.63 8.67
N LEU A 47 -7.40 8.67 7.44
CA LEU A 47 -6.60 8.92 6.24
C LEU A 47 -6.00 10.34 6.27
N THR A 48 -6.82 11.35 6.56
CA THR A 48 -6.40 12.75 6.62
C THR A 48 -5.33 12.97 7.67
N SER A 49 -5.52 12.44 8.89
CA SER A 49 -4.54 12.54 9.97
C SER A 49 -3.23 11.83 9.62
N SER A 50 -3.32 10.64 9.03
CA SER A 50 -2.12 9.89 8.58
C SER A 50 -1.33 10.65 7.53
N TYR A 51 -2.00 11.29 6.56
CA TYR A 51 -1.33 12.13 5.58
C TYR A 51 -0.73 13.41 6.20
N SER A 52 -1.38 14.02 7.21
CA SER A 52 -0.81 15.17 7.93
C SER A 52 0.48 14.78 8.64
N VAL A 53 0.42 13.75 9.48
CA VAL A 53 1.57 13.24 10.25
C VAL A 53 2.71 12.78 9.33
N SER A 54 2.37 12.13 8.21
CA SER A 54 3.38 11.75 7.21
C SER A 54 4.06 12.97 6.57
N LYS A 55 3.32 14.03 6.27
CA LYS A 55 3.90 15.28 5.73
C LYS A 55 4.80 15.97 6.76
N GLU A 56 4.38 16.00 8.02
CA GLU A 56 5.19 16.54 9.12
C GLU A 56 6.52 15.79 9.23
N PHE A 57 6.50 14.46 9.15
CA PHE A 57 7.73 13.66 9.18
C PHE A 57 8.65 13.93 8.01
N PHE A 58 8.13 13.93 6.78
CA PHE A 58 8.97 14.18 5.60
C PHE A 58 9.47 15.63 5.51
N ALA A 59 8.84 16.56 6.23
CA ALA A 59 9.29 17.94 6.38
C ALA A 59 10.38 18.13 7.47
N LEU A 60 10.68 17.11 8.29
CA LEU A 60 11.78 17.18 9.25
C LEU A 60 13.13 17.38 8.56
N PRO A 61 14.10 18.03 9.24
CA PRO A 61 15.49 18.11 8.79
C PRO A 61 16.06 16.75 8.35
N GLU A 62 16.88 16.75 7.31
CA GLU A 62 17.41 15.52 6.71
C GLU A 62 18.24 14.70 7.70
N ASP A 63 19.03 15.34 8.54
CA ASP A 63 19.82 14.72 9.60
C ASP A 63 18.94 14.01 10.64
N ILE A 64 17.81 14.59 11.00
CA ILE A 64 16.82 13.96 11.88
C ILE A 64 16.20 12.73 11.19
N LYS A 65 15.73 12.85 9.95
CA LYS A 65 15.16 11.70 9.21
C LYS A 65 16.18 10.58 9.04
N ASN A 66 17.42 10.91 8.68
CA ASN A 66 18.52 9.95 8.52
C ASN A 66 18.90 9.24 9.82
N SER A 67 18.62 9.81 10.99
CA SER A 67 18.81 9.12 12.27
C SER A 67 17.92 7.88 12.44
N TYR A 68 16.84 7.80 11.66
CA TYR A 68 15.91 6.66 11.61
C TYR A 68 16.18 5.69 10.44
N ALA A 69 17.27 5.88 9.70
CA ALA A 69 17.65 5.00 8.60
C ALA A 69 18.56 3.87 9.11
N HIS A 70 18.10 2.63 8.95
CA HIS A 70 18.81 1.42 9.36
C HIS A 70 19.13 0.50 8.17
N PRO A 71 20.07 0.90 7.28
CA PRO A 71 20.44 0.12 6.11
C PRO A 71 21.05 -1.25 6.45
N GLU A 72 21.68 -1.38 7.62
CA GLU A 72 22.20 -2.64 8.16
C GLU A 72 21.11 -3.68 8.42
N LYS A 73 19.85 -3.24 8.52
CA LYS A 73 18.65 -4.06 8.66
C LYS A 73 17.83 -4.11 7.37
N ALA A 74 18.46 -3.81 6.24
CA ALA A 74 17.82 -3.71 4.92
C ALA A 74 16.63 -2.73 4.87
N GLY A 75 16.56 -1.74 5.77
CA GLY A 75 15.44 -0.81 5.84
C GLY A 75 14.10 -1.47 6.17
N ALA A 76 14.10 -2.59 6.91
CA ALA A 76 12.87 -3.33 7.24
C ALA A 76 11.85 -2.48 8.02
N ARG A 77 12.31 -1.49 8.78
CA ARG A 77 11.52 -0.50 9.53
C ARG A 77 12.20 0.87 9.44
N GLY A 78 11.42 1.93 9.61
CA GLY A 78 11.94 3.28 9.66
C GLY A 78 12.16 3.93 8.30
N TYR A 79 13.09 4.88 8.26
CA TYR A 79 13.27 5.78 7.13
C TYR A 79 14.21 5.19 6.06
N THR A 80 13.90 5.44 4.80
CA THR A 80 14.82 5.25 3.68
C THR A 80 14.96 6.56 2.89
N PRO A 81 16.20 7.08 2.78
CA PRO A 81 16.46 8.34 2.08
C PRO A 81 16.38 8.19 0.56
N TYR A 82 16.39 9.34 -0.11
CA TYR A 82 16.44 9.44 -1.56
C TYR A 82 17.56 8.61 -2.19
N GLY A 83 17.32 8.15 -3.42
CA GLY A 83 18.37 7.59 -4.27
C GLY A 83 18.89 6.20 -3.85
N LYS A 84 18.23 5.53 -2.90
CA LYS A 84 18.59 4.19 -2.44
C LYS A 84 18.07 3.07 -3.34
N GLU A 85 16.93 3.27 -3.97
CA GLU A 85 16.34 2.28 -4.88
C GLU A 85 16.60 2.66 -6.34
N THR A 86 17.39 1.83 -7.02
CA THR A 86 17.56 1.87 -8.48
C THR A 86 16.91 0.62 -9.04
N ALA A 87 15.95 0.77 -9.95
CA ALA A 87 15.36 -0.38 -10.62
C ALA A 87 16.43 -1.16 -11.41
N LEU A 88 16.23 -2.47 -11.54
CA LEU A 88 17.17 -3.35 -12.26
C LEU A 88 17.38 -2.86 -13.70
N GLY A 89 18.61 -2.51 -14.06
CA GLY A 89 19.00 -2.06 -15.41
C GLY A 89 19.15 -0.55 -15.59
N GLU A 90 19.00 0.24 -14.53
CA GLU A 90 18.96 1.71 -14.62
C GLU A 90 20.16 2.40 -13.96
N THR A 91 20.47 3.62 -14.39
CA THR A 91 21.55 4.46 -13.83
C THR A 91 21.04 5.59 -12.93
N THR A 92 19.79 6.01 -13.11
CA THR A 92 19.17 7.09 -12.31
C THR A 92 18.32 6.50 -11.20
N ALA A 93 18.70 6.80 -9.96
CA ALA A 93 17.98 6.35 -8.77
C ALA A 93 16.61 7.04 -8.65
N ASP A 94 15.62 6.33 -8.10
CA ASP A 94 14.28 6.90 -7.91
C ASP A 94 14.36 8.03 -6.86
N LEU A 95 13.85 9.21 -7.23
CA LEU A 95 13.69 10.34 -6.33
C LEU A 95 12.44 10.14 -5.47
N LYS A 96 12.55 9.24 -4.50
CA LYS A 96 11.54 9.00 -3.46
C LYS A 96 12.20 8.70 -2.13
N GLU A 97 11.55 9.14 -1.07
CA GLU A 97 11.87 8.75 0.29
C GLU A 97 10.67 8.01 0.87
N PHE A 98 10.90 7.08 1.79
CA PHE A 98 9.81 6.35 2.40
C PHE A 98 10.05 6.00 3.86
N TRP A 99 8.95 5.70 4.55
CA TRP A 99 8.95 5.13 5.89
C TRP A 99 8.23 3.79 5.87
N HIS A 100 8.84 2.80 6.53
CA HIS A 100 8.28 1.47 6.72
C HIS A 100 7.77 1.28 8.15
N HIS A 101 6.47 1.04 8.26
CA HIS A 101 5.77 0.75 9.51
C HIS A 101 5.16 -0.66 9.44
N GLY A 102 5.42 -1.50 10.43
CA GLY A 102 4.91 -2.87 10.52
C GLY A 102 3.83 -3.03 11.59
N PRO A 103 3.48 -4.28 11.93
CA PRO A 103 2.54 -4.57 13.01
C PRO A 103 3.14 -4.26 14.39
N ILE A 104 2.25 -4.02 15.38
CA ILE A 104 2.62 -4.11 16.79
C ILE A 104 2.87 -5.59 17.12
N VAL A 105 4.13 -5.94 17.32
CA VAL A 105 4.54 -7.34 17.56
C VAL A 105 4.52 -7.71 19.05
N ASP A 106 4.07 -8.93 19.32
CA ASP A 106 4.16 -9.60 20.62
C ASP A 106 5.04 -10.86 20.52
N LYS A 107 5.11 -11.65 21.60
CA LYS A 107 5.94 -12.88 21.68
C LYS A 107 5.51 -14.00 20.73
N LEU A 108 4.35 -13.88 20.11
CA LEU A 108 3.77 -14.90 19.24
C LEU A 108 4.02 -14.61 17.75
N PHE A 109 4.57 -13.43 17.41
CA PHE A 109 5.07 -13.16 16.07
C PHE A 109 6.39 -13.91 15.82
N ASP A 110 6.70 -14.15 14.55
CA ASP A 110 8.02 -14.63 14.16
C ASP A 110 9.10 -13.64 14.67
N PRO A 111 10.15 -14.11 15.38
CA PRO A 111 11.15 -13.24 15.99
C PRO A 111 11.97 -12.44 14.98
N ARG A 112 11.91 -12.78 13.69
CA ARG A 112 12.53 -12.01 12.59
C ARG A 112 11.74 -10.75 12.24
N ILE A 113 10.50 -10.62 12.70
CA ILE A 113 9.67 -9.44 12.47
C ILE A 113 10.03 -8.40 13.52
N GLU A 114 10.73 -7.35 13.08
CA GLU A 114 11.19 -6.29 13.95
C GLU A 114 10.06 -5.38 14.44
N LYS A 115 10.25 -4.83 15.65
CA LYS A 115 9.41 -3.77 16.22
C LYS A 115 9.53 -2.49 15.41
N ASN A 116 8.46 -1.70 15.41
CA ASN A 116 8.47 -0.36 14.85
C ASN A 116 9.47 0.54 15.58
N ILE A 117 10.01 1.51 14.86
CA ILE A 117 10.93 2.52 15.37
C ILE A 117 10.09 3.69 15.89
N GLU A 118 10.40 4.15 17.10
CA GLU A 118 9.70 5.26 17.76
C GLU A 118 10.22 6.61 17.23
N VAL A 119 9.34 7.39 16.60
CA VAL A 119 9.62 8.76 16.17
C VAL A 119 9.34 9.72 17.32
N LYS A 120 10.32 10.57 17.66
CA LYS A 120 10.26 11.42 18.86
C LYS A 120 9.80 12.85 18.60
N GLU A 121 9.98 13.34 17.38
CA GLU A 121 9.74 14.73 17.02
C GLU A 121 8.26 15.04 16.77
N ILE A 122 7.46 14.01 16.49
CA ILE A 122 6.06 14.15 16.10
C ILE A 122 5.21 13.36 17.07
N GLU A 123 4.39 14.08 17.82
CA GLU A 123 3.45 13.47 18.73
C GLU A 123 2.50 12.52 17.97
N ASN A 124 2.22 11.36 18.55
CA ASN A 124 1.30 10.37 18.01
C ASN A 124 1.70 9.75 16.66
N PHE A 125 2.92 9.96 16.15
CA PHE A 125 3.38 9.35 14.89
C PHE A 125 3.15 7.83 14.87
N ASN A 126 3.71 7.13 15.85
CA ASN A 126 3.62 5.67 15.97
C ASN A 126 2.17 5.21 16.13
N SER A 127 1.42 5.80 17.07
CA SER A 127 0.03 5.42 17.32
C SER A 127 -0.89 5.68 16.11
N GLN A 128 -0.66 6.75 15.35
CA GLN A 128 -1.43 7.06 14.16
C GLN A 128 -1.21 5.99 13.06
N PHE A 129 0.04 5.58 12.85
CA PHE A 129 0.34 4.55 11.85
C PHE A 129 0.02 3.13 12.33
N ASP A 130 0.00 2.87 13.64
CA ASP A 130 -0.56 1.64 14.18
C ASP A 130 -2.07 1.52 13.90
N ILE A 131 -2.82 2.62 14.06
CA ILE A 131 -4.25 2.69 13.71
C ILE A 131 -4.44 2.44 12.21
N LEU A 132 -3.72 3.19 11.35
CA LEU A 132 -3.85 3.03 9.90
C LEU A 132 -3.46 1.62 9.44
N PHE A 133 -2.35 1.08 9.96
CA PHE A 133 -1.90 -0.28 9.68
C PHE A 133 -2.99 -1.30 10.03
N SER A 134 -3.56 -1.22 11.24
CA SER A 134 -4.60 -2.15 11.66
C SER A 134 -5.85 -2.06 10.79
N GLN A 135 -6.28 -0.86 10.41
CA GLN A 135 -7.47 -0.64 9.57
C GLN A 135 -7.26 -1.21 8.16
N LEU A 136 -6.12 -0.91 7.53
CA LEU A 136 -5.77 -1.46 6.21
C LEU A 136 -5.57 -2.97 6.25
N ASN A 137 -4.93 -3.50 7.29
CA ASN A 137 -4.74 -4.95 7.43
C ASN A 137 -6.10 -5.67 7.57
N ASN A 138 -7.04 -5.12 8.34
CA ASN A 138 -8.39 -5.65 8.46
C ASN A 138 -9.17 -5.58 7.13
N LEU A 139 -9.04 -4.49 6.38
CA LEU A 139 -9.61 -4.39 5.03
C LEU A 139 -8.99 -5.43 4.09
N GLY A 140 -7.67 -5.67 4.19
CA GLY A 140 -6.98 -6.71 3.44
C GLY A 140 -7.54 -8.10 3.71
N LEU A 141 -7.86 -8.41 4.97
CA LEU A 141 -8.53 -9.67 5.33
C LEU A 141 -9.92 -9.79 4.69
N LYS A 142 -10.68 -8.70 4.60
CA LYS A 142 -11.98 -8.71 3.91
C LYS A 142 -11.81 -8.99 2.42
N VAL A 143 -10.84 -8.34 1.76
CA VAL A 143 -10.51 -8.59 0.35
C VAL A 143 -10.09 -10.05 0.13
N LEU A 144 -9.27 -10.62 1.01
CA LEU A 144 -8.86 -12.02 0.93
C LEU A 144 -10.02 -13.00 1.09
N ARG A 145 -11.04 -12.67 1.91
CA ARG A 145 -12.27 -13.47 2.00
C ARG A 145 -13.03 -13.48 0.67
N SER A 146 -13.10 -12.34 -0.01
CA SER A 146 -13.75 -12.24 -1.33
C SER A 146 -12.98 -13.04 -2.40
N ILE A 147 -11.65 -13.01 -2.35
CA ILE A 147 -10.81 -13.86 -3.20
C ILE A 147 -11.04 -15.34 -2.88
N ALA A 148 -11.14 -15.71 -1.60
CA ALA A 148 -11.42 -17.09 -1.20
C ALA A 148 -12.76 -17.58 -1.75
N LEU A 149 -13.80 -16.72 -1.70
CA LEU A 149 -15.11 -17.00 -2.30
C LEU A 149 -15.00 -17.25 -3.81
N ILE A 150 -14.29 -16.37 -4.54
CA ILE A 150 -14.07 -16.50 -5.99
C ILE A 150 -13.36 -17.82 -6.34
N LEU A 151 -12.44 -18.27 -5.48
CA LEU A 151 -11.72 -19.53 -5.62
C LEU A 151 -12.51 -20.76 -5.15
N GLY A 152 -13.77 -20.60 -4.71
CA GLY A 152 -14.58 -21.68 -4.15
C GLY A 152 -14.01 -22.26 -2.85
N LYS A 153 -13.29 -21.45 -2.07
CA LYS A 153 -12.72 -21.80 -0.76
C LYS A 153 -13.56 -21.24 0.37
N LYS A 154 -13.32 -21.74 1.59
CA LYS A 154 -13.92 -21.19 2.81
C LYS A 154 -13.39 -19.78 3.06
N ASP A 155 -14.20 -18.93 3.69
CA ASP A 155 -13.85 -17.53 4.00
C ASP A 155 -12.51 -17.39 4.74
N ASN A 156 -12.17 -18.34 5.61
CA ASN A 156 -10.93 -18.31 6.40
C ASN A 156 -9.71 -18.95 5.71
N PHE A 157 -9.78 -19.26 4.41
CA PHE A 157 -8.74 -20.00 3.69
C PHE A 157 -7.34 -19.40 3.82
N PHE A 158 -7.23 -18.07 3.82
CA PHE A 158 -5.93 -17.37 3.90
C PHE A 158 -5.44 -17.11 5.34
N ASN A 159 -6.27 -17.34 6.37
CA ASN A 159 -6.01 -16.89 7.74
C ASN A 159 -4.66 -17.35 8.26
N ASP A 160 -4.32 -18.62 8.05
CA ASP A 160 -3.09 -19.23 8.60
C ASP A 160 -1.81 -18.64 7.98
N TRP A 161 -1.91 -18.05 6.79
CA TRP A 161 -0.76 -17.39 6.12
C TRP A 161 -0.60 -15.92 6.49
N VAL A 162 -1.67 -15.26 6.92
CA VAL A 162 -1.69 -13.82 7.18
C VAL A 162 -1.74 -13.47 8.66
N ILE A 163 -2.18 -14.39 9.51
CA ILE A 163 -2.18 -14.18 10.96
C ILE A 163 -0.74 -13.98 11.44
N LYS A 164 -0.49 -12.85 12.10
CA LYS A 164 0.86 -12.44 12.53
C LYS A 164 1.88 -12.40 11.37
N GLY A 165 1.40 -12.11 10.17
CA GLY A 165 2.23 -11.94 8.98
C GLY A 165 3.08 -10.67 9.06
N ASN A 166 4.14 -10.64 8.25
CA ASN A 166 5.03 -9.48 8.12
C ASN A 166 4.49 -8.47 7.09
N SER A 167 3.21 -8.09 7.21
CA SER A 167 2.63 -7.01 6.41
C SER A 167 3.37 -5.69 6.69
N LEU A 168 3.39 -4.80 5.70
CA LEU A 168 4.12 -3.54 5.77
C LEU A 168 3.24 -2.39 5.27
N LEU A 169 3.15 -1.33 6.06
CA LEU A 169 2.66 -0.04 5.64
C LEU A 169 3.84 0.80 5.17
N ARG A 170 3.79 1.26 3.92
CA ARG A 170 4.80 2.13 3.33
C ARG A 170 4.24 3.54 3.11
N LEU A 171 4.81 4.51 3.79
CA LEU A 171 4.57 5.94 3.55
C LEU A 171 5.58 6.39 2.49
N ILE A 172 5.14 6.99 1.39
CA ILE A 172 6.04 7.41 0.30
C ILE A 172 5.86 8.88 0.03
N HIS A 173 6.98 9.60 -0.03
CA HIS A 173 7.02 10.98 -0.48
C HIS A 173 7.83 11.11 -1.77
N TYR A 174 7.19 11.68 -2.79
CA TYR A 174 7.80 12.04 -4.06
C TYR A 174 8.01 13.56 -4.10
N PRO A 175 9.25 14.07 -3.98
CA PRO A 175 9.53 15.49 -4.04
C PRO A 175 9.18 16.06 -5.42
N PRO A 176 8.89 17.36 -5.53
CA PRO A 176 8.78 18.04 -6.82
C PRO A 176 10.05 17.81 -7.65
N VAL A 177 9.90 17.47 -8.93
CA VAL A 177 11.02 17.33 -9.85
C VAL A 177 10.94 18.46 -10.87
N SER A 178 12.01 19.24 -10.98
CA SER A 178 12.16 20.29 -11.99
C SER A 178 12.82 19.79 -13.27
N ASP A 179 13.46 18.63 -13.22
CA ASP A 179 14.14 18.01 -14.36
C ASP A 179 13.15 17.19 -15.22
N PRO A 180 12.83 17.64 -16.45
CA PRO A 180 11.90 16.94 -17.32
C PRO A 180 12.48 15.64 -17.91
N SER A 181 13.76 15.33 -17.69
CA SER A 181 14.38 14.09 -18.18
C SER A 181 14.07 12.87 -17.31
N ASN A 182 13.70 13.08 -16.03
CA ASN A 182 13.35 12.01 -15.10
C ASN A 182 11.85 12.07 -14.72
N ILE A 183 11.00 11.73 -15.69
CA ILE A 183 9.53 11.78 -15.53
C ILE A 183 8.94 10.61 -14.73
N LEU A 184 9.67 9.49 -14.63
CA LEU A 184 9.18 8.28 -13.98
C LEU A 184 9.39 8.37 -12.47
N ARG A 185 8.28 8.37 -11.72
CA ARG A 185 8.30 8.41 -10.25
C ARG A 185 8.52 7.04 -9.62
N ALA A 186 7.88 6.03 -10.19
CA ALA A 186 8.10 4.63 -9.91
C ALA A 186 8.10 3.89 -11.25
N ARG A 187 9.04 2.97 -11.44
CA ARG A 187 9.15 2.17 -12.67
C ARG A 187 8.25 0.94 -12.61
N ALA A 188 8.02 0.33 -13.77
CA ALA A 188 7.23 -0.90 -13.89
C ALA A 188 7.80 -2.02 -13.02
N HIS A 189 7.01 -2.52 -12.07
CA HIS A 189 7.33 -3.67 -11.24
C HIS A 189 6.05 -4.41 -10.84
N GLY A 190 6.22 -5.61 -10.31
CA GLY A 190 5.16 -6.33 -9.60
C GLY A 190 5.53 -6.43 -8.12
N ASP A 191 4.52 -6.34 -7.27
CA ASP A 191 4.66 -6.61 -5.84
C ASP A 191 4.86 -8.11 -5.60
N ILE A 192 5.69 -8.45 -4.60
CA ILE A 192 6.02 -9.84 -4.26
C ILE A 192 5.18 -10.40 -3.11
N ASN A 193 4.38 -9.55 -2.46
CA ASN A 193 3.47 -9.91 -1.37
C ASN A 193 2.12 -10.45 -1.89
N LEU A 194 1.30 -10.97 -0.98
CA LEU A 194 0.03 -11.64 -1.30
C LEU A 194 -1.00 -10.70 -1.97
N VAL A 195 -1.23 -9.54 -1.35
CA VAL A 195 -2.07 -8.46 -1.87
C VAL A 195 -1.52 -7.11 -1.41
N THR A 196 -1.72 -6.07 -2.20
CA THR A 196 -1.39 -4.68 -1.85
C THR A 196 -2.65 -3.84 -1.84
N LEU A 197 -2.82 -3.05 -0.78
CA LEU A 197 -3.84 -2.00 -0.71
C LEU A 197 -3.15 -0.66 -0.83
N LEU A 198 -3.60 0.14 -1.78
CA LEU A 198 -3.12 1.50 -1.98
C LEU A 198 -4.28 2.47 -1.73
N VAL A 199 -4.08 3.39 -0.78
CA VAL A 199 -5.02 4.51 -0.59
C VAL A 199 -4.98 5.36 -1.86
N GLY A 200 -6.15 5.57 -2.47
CA GLY A 200 -6.25 6.33 -3.73
C GLY A 200 -5.60 7.71 -3.59
N ALA A 201 -4.78 8.12 -4.56
CA ALA A 201 -4.19 9.45 -4.57
C ALA A 201 -5.12 10.45 -5.26
N GLU A 202 -5.20 11.68 -4.76
CA GLU A 202 -5.95 12.78 -5.42
C GLU A 202 -5.33 13.18 -6.78
N LYS A 203 -4.09 12.77 -7.05
CA LYS A 203 -3.36 13.06 -8.29
C LYS A 203 -3.16 11.79 -9.11
N SER A 204 -3.27 11.93 -10.44
CA SER A 204 -2.95 10.88 -11.39
C SER A 204 -1.47 10.51 -11.34
N GLY A 205 -1.14 9.29 -11.76
CA GLY A 205 0.25 8.83 -11.85
C GLY A 205 0.45 7.32 -11.76
N LEU A 206 -0.58 6.57 -11.32
CA LEU A 206 -0.53 5.12 -11.30
C LEU A 206 -1.16 4.53 -12.56
N GLU A 207 -0.45 3.61 -13.20
CA GLU A 207 -0.92 2.85 -14.35
C GLU A 207 -0.67 1.35 -14.14
N VAL A 208 -1.54 0.52 -14.72
CA VAL A 208 -1.43 -0.95 -14.69
C VAL A 208 -1.27 -1.46 -16.11
N LYS A 209 -0.30 -2.37 -16.32
CA LYS A 209 -0.10 -3.02 -17.61
C LYS A 209 -1.03 -4.21 -17.75
N ASN A 210 -1.90 -4.20 -18.76
CA ASN A 210 -2.79 -5.31 -19.05
C ASN A 210 -2.08 -6.45 -19.82
N PRO A 211 -2.72 -7.62 -20.01
CA PRO A 211 -2.10 -8.76 -20.71
C PRO A 211 -1.69 -8.47 -22.16
N ASN A 212 -2.31 -7.47 -22.80
CA ASN A 212 -1.96 -7.05 -24.16
C ASN A 212 -0.78 -6.06 -24.18
N GLY A 213 -0.18 -5.79 -23.02
CA GLY A 213 0.97 -4.90 -22.85
C GLY A 213 0.64 -3.41 -22.80
N LYS A 214 -0.64 -3.03 -22.77
CA LYS A 214 -1.09 -1.63 -22.71
C LYS A 214 -1.20 -1.15 -21.27
N TRP A 215 -0.74 0.06 -21.01
CA TRP A 215 -0.89 0.76 -19.73
C TRP A 215 -2.29 1.38 -19.59
N ILE A 216 -2.91 1.15 -18.44
CA ILE A 216 -4.25 1.63 -18.08
C ILE A 216 -4.11 2.54 -16.86
N PRO A 217 -4.51 3.83 -16.93
CA PRO A 217 -4.48 4.70 -15.77
C PRO A 217 -5.49 4.26 -14.71
N ILE A 218 -5.10 4.33 -13.44
CA ILE A 218 -6.03 4.13 -12.33
C ILE A 218 -6.62 5.48 -11.91
N ALA A 219 -7.94 5.57 -11.92
CA ALA A 219 -8.68 6.67 -11.32
C ALA A 219 -9.35 6.16 -10.03
N ALA A 220 -8.71 6.41 -8.89
CA ALA A 220 -9.24 6.06 -7.57
C ALA A 220 -9.47 7.34 -6.75
N LYS A 221 -10.55 7.40 -5.98
CA LYS A 221 -10.78 8.46 -5.00
C LYS A 221 -10.29 7.98 -3.63
N SER A 222 -9.69 8.87 -2.85
CA SER A 222 -9.25 8.59 -1.48
C SER A 222 -10.39 8.54 -0.46
N LYS A 223 -11.53 9.18 -0.78
CA LYS A 223 -12.67 9.32 0.12
C LYS A 223 -13.63 8.15 -0.04
N SER A 224 -14.16 7.68 1.08
CA SER A 224 -15.19 6.64 1.11
C SER A 224 -16.45 7.06 0.38
#